data_AF-A0A1J3HPG5-F1
#
_entry.id   AF-A0A1J3HPG5-F1
#
_cell.length_a   1.000
_cell.length_b   1.000
_cell.length_c   1.000
_cell.angle_alpha   90.00
_cell.angle_beta   90.00
_cell.angle_gamma   90.00
#
_symmetry.space_group_name_H-M   'P 1'
#
loop_
_entity.id
_entity.type
_entity.pdbx_description
1 polymer ?
#
loop_
_entity_poly.entity_id
_entity_poly.type
_entity_poly.pdbx_seq_one_letter_code
_entity_poly.pdbx_strand_id
1 'polypeptide(L)'
;NITLDQVTGNLRTAPLAQEVVFGCGSNQSGQLGQTDSAVDGIMGFGQANTSIISQLASKGNAKRVFSHCLDNVNGGGIFAIGELESPMV
;
A
#
# COMPACT_ATOMS: atom_id res chain seq x y z
N ASN A 1 3.63 -6.38 -10.66
CA ASN A 1 4.48 -5.18 -10.46
C ASN A 1 3.70 -4.22 -9.58
N ILE A 2 4.28 -3.72 -8.49
CA ILE A 2 3.58 -2.80 -7.58
C ILE A 2 3.81 -1.38 -8.12
N THR A 3 2.73 -0.67 -8.42
CA THR A 3 2.76 0.74 -8.85
C THR A 3 2.10 1.59 -7.79
N LEU A 4 2.77 2.67 -7.40
CA LEU A 4 2.25 3.64 -6.45
C LEU A 4 2.26 5.01 -7.09
N ASP A 5 1.30 5.85 -6.72
CA ASP A 5 1.33 7.27 -7.04
C ASP A 5 1.65 8.08 -5.79
N GLN A 6 2.52 9.09 -5.93
CA GLN A 6 2.85 10.04 -4.88
C GLN A 6 1.97 11.28 -5.01
N VAL A 7 1.48 11.79 -3.88
CA VAL A 7 0.77 13.08 -3.81
C VAL A 7 1.75 14.20 -4.14
N THR A 8 1.44 14.98 -5.18
CA THR A 8 2.25 16.14 -5.62
C THR A 8 1.57 17.48 -5.37
N GLY A 9 0.32 17.46 -4.91
CA GLY A 9 -0.44 18.63 -4.52
C GLY A 9 -1.93 18.30 -4.31
N ASN A 10 -2.74 19.33 -4.08
CA ASN A 10 -4.17 19.17 -3.89
C ASN A 10 -4.81 18.48 -5.09
N LEU A 11 -5.42 17.32 -4.84
CA LEU A 11 -6.07 16.49 -5.87
C LEU A 11 -5.13 16.09 -7.01
N ARG A 12 -3.81 16.08 -6.76
CA ARG A 12 -2.79 15.76 -7.76
C ARG A 12 -1.88 14.65 -7.27
N THR A 13 -1.70 13.66 -8.12
CA THR A 13 -0.78 12.55 -7.92
C THR A 13 0.10 12.39 -9.16
N ALA A 14 1.27 11.78 -8.98
CA ALA A 14 2.15 11.40 -10.07
C ALA A 14 2.76 10.02 -9.79
N PRO A 15 3.11 9.23 -10.82
CA PRO A 15 3.72 7.92 -10.62
C PRO A 15 5.00 8.00 -9.78
N LEU A 16 5.08 7.15 -8.76
CA LEU A 16 6.27 6.98 -7.94
C LEU A 16 7.19 5.94 -8.58
N ALA A 17 8.31 6.38 -9.13
CA ALA A 17 9.33 5.52 -9.71
C ALA A 17 10.24 4.90 -8.63
N GLN A 18 9.65 4.11 -7.72
CA GLN A 18 10.39 3.45 -6.63
C GLN A 18 10.27 1.93 -6.72
N GLU A 19 11.41 1.24 -6.68
CA GLU A 19 11.45 -0.21 -6.59
C GLU A 19 11.13 -0.68 -5.17
N VAL A 20 10.26 -1.67 -5.06
CA VAL A 20 9.88 -2.34 -3.80
C VAL A 20 10.15 -3.83 -3.96
N VAL A 21 10.86 -4.40 -2.99
CA VAL A 21 11.09 -5.85 -2.91
C VAL A 21 9.87 -6.51 -2.27
N PHE A 22 9.35 -7.56 -2.88
CA PHE A 22 8.26 -8.36 -2.32
C PHE A 22 8.58 -9.85 -2.46
N GLY A 23 7.92 -10.68 -1.65
CA GLY A 23 8.09 -12.13 -1.70
C GLY A 23 7.23 -12.78 -2.79
N CYS A 24 7.72 -13.88 -3.37
CA CYS A 24 6.95 -14.73 -4.26
C CYS A 24 6.32 -15.88 -3.48
N GLY A 25 5.01 -16.09 -3.63
CA GLY A 25 4.30 -17.28 -3.18
C GLY A 25 3.84 -18.11 -4.37
N SER A 26 4.01 -19.43 -4.33
CA SER A 26 3.65 -20.34 -5.42
C SER A 26 2.50 -21.29 -5.08
N ASN A 27 2.08 -21.33 -3.82
CA ASN A 27 1.02 -22.20 -3.36
C ASN A 27 0.16 -21.46 -2.33
N GLN A 28 -1.09 -21.21 -2.70
CA GLN A 28 -2.06 -20.53 -1.86
C GLN A 28 -2.88 -21.59 -1.11
N SER A 29 -2.95 -21.45 0.20
CA SER A 29 -3.72 -22.34 1.07
C SER A 29 -4.73 -21.55 1.91
N GLY A 30 -5.67 -22.25 2.55
CA GLY A 30 -6.69 -21.62 3.38
C GLY A 30 -7.68 -20.81 2.54
N GLN A 31 -8.10 -19.65 3.05
CA GLN A 31 -9.09 -18.80 2.36
C GLN A 31 -8.57 -18.26 1.02
N LEU A 32 -7.26 -18.05 0.88
CA LEU A 32 -6.65 -17.53 -0.36
C LEU A 32 -6.70 -18.51 -1.52
N GLY A 33 -6.92 -19.80 -1.24
CA GLY A 33 -7.08 -20.84 -2.26
C GLY A 33 -8.54 -21.06 -2.67
N GLN A 34 -9.50 -20.35 -2.04
CA GLN A 34 -10.91 -20.44 -2.39
C GLN A 34 -11.21 -19.46 -3.54
N THR A 35 -11.92 -19.92 -4.56
CA THR A 35 -12.20 -19.13 -5.79
C THR A 35 -12.84 -17.78 -5.50
N ASP A 36 -13.72 -17.73 -4.51
CA ASP A 36 -14.54 -16.55 -4.22
C ASP A 36 -13.77 -15.48 -3.44
N SER A 37 -12.58 -15.81 -2.93
CA SER A 37 -11.67 -14.89 -2.23
C SER A 37 -10.23 -14.98 -2.73
N ALA A 38 -10.05 -15.52 -3.95
CA ALA A 38 -8.75 -15.67 -4.57
C ALA A 38 -8.17 -14.29 -4.89
N VAL A 39 -6.97 -14.04 -4.39
CA VAL A 39 -6.17 -12.84 -4.68
C VAL A 39 -4.81 -13.26 -5.21
N ASP A 40 -4.21 -12.42 -6.06
CA ASP A 40 -2.86 -12.68 -6.62
C ASP A 40 -1.74 -12.59 -5.56
N GLY A 41 -2.03 -12.03 -4.39
CA GLY A 41 -1.09 -11.94 -3.28
C GLY A 41 -1.63 -11.15 -2.08
N ILE A 42 -0.82 -11.07 -1.03
CA ILE A 42 -1.13 -10.31 0.19
C ILE A 42 -0.14 -9.17 0.37
N MET A 43 -0.65 -7.98 0.66
CA MET A 43 0.16 -6.85 1.13
C MET A 43 0.12 -6.77 2.67
N GLY A 44 1.22 -7.17 3.32
CA GLY A 44 1.34 -7.08 4.77
C GLY A 44 1.81 -5.70 5.26
N PHE A 45 1.11 -5.12 6.24
CA PHE A 45 1.48 -3.85 6.89
C PHE A 45 2.29 -4.01 8.19
N GLY A 46 2.85 -5.20 8.40
CA GLY A 46 3.63 -5.50 9.61
C GLY A 46 4.86 -4.60 9.78
N GLN A 47 5.39 -4.56 11.00
CA GLN A 47 6.53 -3.71 11.38
C GLN A 47 7.90 -4.26 10.91
N ALA A 48 7.92 -5.26 10.02
CA ALA A 48 9.15 -5.78 9.44
C ALA A 48 9.79 -4.77 8.47
N ASN A 49 11.12 -4.78 8.35
CA ASN A 49 11.83 -3.92 7.41
C ASN A 49 11.51 -4.24 5.93
N THR A 50 10.99 -5.43 5.67
CA THR A 50 10.53 -5.87 4.35
C THR A 50 9.13 -5.39 4.00
N SER A 51 8.37 -4.76 4.91
CA SER A 51 7.07 -4.19 4.55
C SER A 51 7.22 -3.01 3.59
N ILE A 52 6.26 -2.83 2.69
CA ILE A 52 6.27 -1.74 1.69
C ILE A 52 6.43 -0.37 2.35
N ILE A 53 5.78 -0.17 3.49
CA ILE A 53 5.85 1.06 4.30
C ILE A 53 7.29 1.31 4.77
N SER A 54 7.95 0.28 5.31
CA SER A 54 9.32 0.39 5.81
C SER A 54 10.32 0.63 4.67
N GLN A 55 10.13 -0.01 3.52
CA GLN A 55 10.98 0.16 2.35
C GLN A 55 10.89 1.58 1.79
N LEU A 56 9.68 2.09 1.57
CA LEU A 56 9.47 3.47 1.08
C LEU A 56 10.03 4.51 2.06
N ALA A 57 9.89 4.27 3.37
CA ALA A 57 10.47 5.14 4.38
C ALA A 57 11.99 5.13 4.38
N SER A 58 12.62 3.95 4.20
CA SER A 58 14.08 3.84 4.12
C SER A 58 14.69 4.56 2.91
N LYS A 59 13.90 4.75 1.85
CA LYS A 59 14.26 5.46 0.62
C LYS A 59 13.90 6.94 0.66
N GLY A 60 13.26 7.42 1.74
CA GLY A 60 12.87 8.81 1.92
C GLY A 60 11.63 9.23 1.13
N ASN A 61 10.86 8.29 0.55
CA ASN A 61 9.67 8.63 -0.23
C ASN A 61 8.46 9.01 0.65
N ALA A 62 8.39 8.48 1.87
CA ALA A 62 7.31 8.72 2.82
C ALA A 62 7.79 8.54 4.26
N LYS A 63 7.04 9.05 5.24
CA LYS A 63 7.26 8.68 6.66
C LYS A 63 6.80 7.23 6.90
N ARG A 64 7.40 6.55 7.89
CA ARG A 64 7.07 5.16 8.26
C ARG A 64 5.75 5.05 9.04
N VAL A 65 4.68 5.56 8.45
CA VAL A 65 3.31 5.57 8.97
C VAL A 65 2.36 5.35 7.80
N PHE A 66 1.14 4.90 8.07
CA PHE A 66 0.12 4.72 7.04
C PHE A 66 -1.27 5.00 7.61
N SER A 67 -2.23 5.23 6.72
CA SER A 67 -3.64 5.34 7.05
C SER A 67 -4.46 4.50 6.08
N HIS A 68 -5.47 3.82 6.61
CA HIS A 68 -6.36 2.99 5.80
C HIS A 68 -7.81 3.24 6.21
N CYS A 69 -8.61 3.76 5.30
CA CYS A 69 -10.03 3.96 5.47
C CYS A 69 -10.76 2.98 4.55
N LEU A 70 -11.56 2.09 5.10
CA LEU A 70 -12.34 1.10 4.36
C LEU A 70 -13.77 1.60 4.17
N ASP A 71 -14.30 1.48 2.94
CA ASP A 71 -15.72 1.69 2.69
C ASP A 71 -16.44 0.34 2.68
N ASN A 72 -17.22 0.07 3.72
CA ASN A 72 -18.00 -1.16 3.87
C ASN A 72 -19.39 -1.09 3.22
N VAL A 73 -19.78 0.06 2.66
CA VAL A 73 -21.06 0.26 1.98
C VAL A 73 -20.92 0.00 0.49
N ASN A 74 -19.99 0.68 -0.18
CA ASN A 74 -19.79 0.56 -1.62
C ASN A 74 -18.58 -0.29 -2.02
N GLY A 75 -17.77 -0.70 -1.03
CA GLY A 75 -16.47 -1.30 -1.27
C GLY A 75 -15.40 -0.24 -1.60
N GLY A 76 -14.13 -0.65 -1.53
CA GLY A 76 -12.97 0.22 -1.78
C GLY A 76 -12.52 0.97 -0.52
N GLY A 77 -12.21 2.25 -0.68
CA GLY A 77 -11.64 3.09 0.38
C GLY A 77 -10.33 3.77 -0.02
N ILE A 78 -9.57 4.24 0.96
CA ILE A 78 -8.31 4.95 0.77
C ILE A 78 -7.21 4.22 1.53
N PHE A 79 -6.07 4.00 0.87
CA PHE A 79 -4.83 3.57 1.49
C PHE A 79 -3.75 4.60 1.16
N ALA A 80 -3.13 5.16 2.20
CA ALA A 80 -2.10 6.17 2.07
C ALA A 80 -0.89 5.83 2.95
N ILE A 81 0.31 6.05 2.43
CA ILE A 81 1.58 5.84 3.13
C ILE A 81 2.25 7.20 3.34
N GLY A 82 2.71 7.47 4.55
CA GLY A 82 3.25 8.76 4.96
C GLY A 82 2.28 9.57 5.83
N GLU A 83 2.72 10.76 6.21
CA GLU A 83 1.90 11.68 6.98
C GLU A 83 0.95 12.42 6.04
N LEU A 84 -0.32 12.38 6.37
CA LEU A 84 -1.32 13.19 5.71
C LEU A 84 -1.27 14.58 6.35
N GLU A 85 -0.59 15.51 5.70
CA GLU A 85 -0.69 16.92 6.07
C GLU A 85 -2.12 17.40 5.77
N SER A 86 -2.74 18.07 6.73
CA SER A 86 -4.07 18.67 6.53
C SER A 86 -4.01 19.59 5.30
N PRO A 87 -5.06 19.60 4.44
CA PRO A 87 -5.10 20.54 3.33
C PRO A 87 -4.86 21.95 3.87
N MET A 88 -3.86 22.64 3.30
CA MET A 88 -3.61 24.04 3.59
C MET A 88 -4.79 24.82 3.01
N VAL A 89 -5.60 25.39 3.90
CA VAL A 89 -6.69 26.32 3.56
C VAL A 89 -6.17 27.72 3.31
#